data_AF-A0A374BQ75-F1
#
_entry.id   AF-A0A374BQ75-F1
#
_cell.length_a   1.000
_cell.length_b   1.000
_cell.length_c   1.000
_cell.angle_alpha   90.00
_cell.angle_beta   90.00
_cell.angle_gamma   90.00
#
_symmetry.space_group_name_H-M   'P 1'
#
loop_
_entity.id
_entity.type
_entity.pdbx_description
1 polymer ?
#
loop_
_entity_poly.entity_id
_entity_poly.type
_entity_poly.pdbx_seq_one_letter_code
_entity_poly.pdbx_strand_id
1 'polypeptide(L)'
;MENNENKAKTQRIIIAALILGMMFCIGITIWAVFFRKPETKSLVPDYAPQQTEQNAEPLEDNSRSLDVPEGGGGISLEYENTVNIKLSDKTAYFSYKHPSSSTQDIVLCIEVNGEIIARSGTIKPGNQLKTLPLLEGEEDKLSEGTYTDANFRVLSYDPQSGEKAMVDTVAKITVTVEK
;
A
#
# COMPACT_ATOMS: atom_id res chain seq x y z
N MET A 1 -4.44 -51.84 -42.66
CA MET A 1 -4.55 -51.75 -41.18
C MET A 1 -3.63 -50.67 -40.60
N GLU A 2 -2.46 -50.41 -41.19
CA GLU A 2 -1.46 -49.41 -40.74
C GLU A 2 -1.94 -47.95 -40.62
N ASN A 3 -2.84 -47.51 -41.52
CA ASN A 3 -3.34 -46.11 -41.52
C ASN A 3 -4.20 -45.76 -40.29
N ASN A 4 -4.89 -46.73 -39.69
CA ASN A 4 -5.78 -46.48 -38.55
C ASN A 4 -5.00 -46.41 -37.22
N GLU A 5 -3.90 -47.13 -37.14
CA GLU A 5 -3.02 -47.18 -35.97
C GLU A 5 -2.23 -45.87 -35.81
N ASN A 6 -1.70 -45.34 -36.92
CA ASN A 6 -1.01 -44.04 -36.94
C ASN A 6 -1.96 -42.89 -36.56
N LYS A 7 -3.20 -42.92 -37.05
CA LYS A 7 -4.23 -41.93 -36.73
C LYS A 7 -4.58 -41.92 -35.23
N ALA A 8 -4.75 -43.11 -34.63
CA ALA A 8 -5.01 -43.25 -33.20
C ALA A 8 -3.82 -42.78 -32.34
N LYS A 9 -2.58 -43.01 -32.79
CA LYS A 9 -1.36 -42.58 -32.10
C LYS A 9 -1.21 -41.05 -32.11
N THR A 10 -1.44 -40.41 -33.25
CA THR A 10 -1.45 -38.94 -33.38
C THR A 10 -2.56 -38.31 -32.53
N GLN A 11 -3.75 -38.91 -32.50
CA GLN A 11 -4.87 -38.42 -31.71
C GLN A 11 -4.58 -38.49 -30.20
N ARG A 12 -3.92 -39.54 -29.72
CA ARG A 12 -3.48 -39.65 -28.32
C ARG A 12 -2.43 -38.60 -27.95
N ILE A 13 -1.50 -38.29 -28.85
CA ILE A 13 -0.49 -37.24 -28.64
C ILE A 13 -1.16 -35.87 -28.55
N ILE A 14 -2.14 -35.58 -29.41
CA ILE A 14 -2.90 -34.32 -29.37
C ILE A 14 -3.68 -34.18 -28.06
N ILE A 15 -4.34 -35.25 -27.60
CA ILE A 15 -5.08 -35.24 -26.33
C ILE A 15 -4.13 -35.03 -25.14
N ALA A 16 -2.99 -35.71 -25.13
CA ALA A 16 -1.98 -35.53 -24.08
C ALA A 16 -1.42 -34.10 -24.05
N ALA A 17 -1.16 -33.50 -25.22
CA ALA A 17 -0.72 -32.12 -25.33
C ALA A 17 -1.77 -31.12 -24.84
N LEU A 18 -3.05 -31.36 -25.15
CA LEU A 18 -4.17 -30.55 -24.65
C LEU A 18 -4.29 -30.60 -23.13
N ILE A 19 -4.19 -31.79 -22.52
CA ILE A 19 -4.22 -31.95 -21.06
C ILE A 19 -3.04 -31.22 -20.40
N LEU A 20 -1.85 -31.33 -20.97
CA LEU A 20 -0.65 -30.67 -20.46
C LEU A 20 -0.78 -29.13 -20.54
N GLY A 21 -1.30 -28.62 -21.66
CA GLY A 21 -1.59 -27.20 -21.83
C GLY A 21 -2.63 -26.70 -20.82
N MET A 22 -3.66 -27.50 -20.55
CA MET A 22 -4.70 -27.13 -19.60
C MET A 22 -4.18 -27.10 -18.16
N MET A 23 -3.33 -28.06 -17.77
CA MET A 23 -2.62 -28.03 -16.48
C MET A 23 -1.73 -26.80 -16.34
N PHE A 24 -1.05 -26.40 -17.40
CA PHE A 24 -0.21 -25.20 -17.41
C PHE A 24 -1.04 -23.92 -17.22
N CYS A 25 -2.18 -23.79 -17.92
CA CYS A 25 -3.10 -22.67 -17.73
C CYS A 25 -3.63 -22.62 -16.29
N ILE A 26 -4.00 -23.76 -15.70
CA ILE A 26 -4.47 -23.82 -14.31
C ILE A 26 -3.34 -23.38 -13.35
N GLY A 27 -2.11 -23.85 -13.56
CA GLY A 27 -0.95 -23.42 -12.77
C GLY A 27 -0.73 -21.90 -12.81
N ILE A 28 -0.82 -21.29 -14.00
CA ILE A 28 -0.73 -19.83 -14.15
C ILE A 28 -1.87 -19.13 -13.41
N THR A 29 -3.10 -19.64 -13.50
CA THR A 29 -4.24 -19.02 -12.80
C THR A 29 -4.11 -19.10 -11.29
N ILE A 30 -3.65 -20.23 -10.74
CA ILE A 30 -3.40 -20.38 -9.29
C ILE A 30 -2.30 -19.41 -8.87
N TRP A 31 -1.20 -19.36 -9.63
CA TRP A 31 -0.13 -18.40 -9.34
C TRP A 31 -0.64 -16.95 -9.38
N ALA A 32 -1.42 -16.60 -10.40
CA ALA A 32 -1.97 -15.26 -10.57
C ALA A 32 -3.07 -14.90 -9.55
N VAL A 33 -3.70 -15.85 -8.86
CA VAL A 33 -4.69 -15.55 -7.81
C VAL A 33 -4.01 -15.43 -6.45
N PHE A 34 -3.00 -16.27 -6.17
CA PHE A 34 -2.34 -16.29 -4.86
C PHE A 34 -1.13 -15.36 -4.75
N PHE A 35 -0.41 -15.10 -5.84
CA PHE A 35 0.82 -14.30 -5.83
C PHE A 35 0.67 -12.92 -6.47
N ARG A 36 -0.38 -12.71 -7.27
CA ARG A 36 -0.69 -11.39 -7.79
C ARG A 36 -1.36 -10.61 -6.68
N LYS A 37 -0.57 -9.80 -5.96
CA LYS A 37 -1.11 -8.85 -4.99
C LYS A 37 -2.13 -7.96 -5.72
N PRO A 38 -3.38 -7.87 -5.26
CA PRO A 38 -4.27 -6.84 -5.75
C PRO A 38 -3.73 -5.50 -5.24
N GLU A 39 -2.87 -4.86 -6.01
CA GLU A 39 -2.67 -3.42 -5.96
C GLU A 39 -3.97 -2.79 -6.48
N THR A 40 -5.05 -2.89 -5.71
CA THR A 40 -6.21 -2.03 -5.93
C THR A 40 -5.69 -0.62 -5.71
N LYS A 41 -5.44 0.07 -6.82
CA LYS A 41 -5.36 1.53 -6.95
C LYS A 41 -6.71 2.18 -6.61
N SER A 42 -7.41 1.70 -5.58
CA SER A 42 -8.39 2.55 -4.93
C SER A 42 -7.58 3.63 -4.25
N LEU A 43 -7.85 4.88 -4.63
CA LEU A 43 -7.19 6.07 -4.09
C LEU A 43 -7.27 6.09 -2.55
N VAL A 44 -8.34 5.51 -1.99
CA VAL A 44 -8.50 5.30 -0.56
C VAL A 44 -9.36 4.05 -0.34
N PRO A 45 -8.91 3.05 0.43
CA PRO A 45 -9.76 1.91 0.77
C PRO A 45 -10.77 2.29 1.87
N ASP A 46 -11.99 1.73 1.80
CA ASP A 46 -13.03 1.94 2.83
C ASP A 46 -12.73 1.22 4.15
N TYR A 47 -11.80 0.25 4.11
CA TYR A 47 -11.30 -0.48 5.26
C TYR A 47 -9.78 -0.40 5.34
N ALA A 48 -9.26 -0.40 6.57
CA ALA A 48 -7.83 -0.43 6.80
C ALA A 48 -7.19 -1.65 6.10
N PRO A 49 -6.00 -1.50 5.47
CA PRO A 49 -5.22 -2.62 4.99
C PRO A 49 -5.01 -3.64 6.12
N GLN A 50 -5.26 -4.92 5.86
CA GLN A 50 -5.06 -5.95 6.88
C GLN A 50 -3.58 -6.14 7.26
N GLN A 51 -2.66 -5.69 6.40
CA GLN A 51 -1.23 -5.72 6.67
C GLN A 51 -0.84 -4.52 7.55
N THR A 52 -0.28 -4.81 8.72
CA THR A 52 0.42 -3.81 9.55
C THR A 52 1.63 -3.25 8.80
N GLU A 53 1.88 -1.95 8.92
CA GLU A 53 3.08 -1.32 8.38
C GLU A 53 4.35 -1.96 8.97
N GLN A 54 5.25 -2.42 8.10
CA GLN A 54 6.43 -3.19 8.49
C GLN A 54 7.60 -2.28 8.88
N ASN A 55 7.64 -1.06 8.36
CA ASN A 55 8.69 -0.08 8.65
C ASN A 55 8.33 0.80 9.87
N ALA A 56 7.21 0.52 10.54
CA ALA A 56 6.80 1.25 11.73
C ALA A 56 7.69 0.88 12.92
N GLU A 57 8.19 1.89 13.61
CA GLU A 57 9.00 1.73 14.82
C GLU A 57 8.17 2.15 16.03
N PRO A 58 8.36 1.53 17.21
CA PRO A 58 7.75 2.03 18.45
C PRO A 58 8.15 3.49 18.71
N LEU A 59 7.20 4.26 19.21
CA LEU A 59 7.42 5.64 19.64
C LEU A 59 7.45 5.68 21.18
N GLU A 60 8.57 6.11 21.74
CA GLU A 60 8.63 6.46 23.16
C GLU A 60 7.92 7.80 23.39
N ASP A 61 6.73 7.71 23.97
CA ASP A 61 5.76 8.80 24.06
C ASP A 61 5.14 8.79 25.46
N ASN A 62 5.03 9.98 26.06
CA ASN A 62 4.36 10.21 27.34
C ASN A 62 3.13 11.13 27.16
N SER A 63 2.50 11.06 25.98
CA SER A 63 1.34 11.87 25.65
C SER A 63 0.13 11.45 26.50
N ARG A 64 -0.69 12.43 26.87
CA ARG A 64 -1.94 12.16 27.58
C ARG A 64 -3.00 11.76 26.57
N SER A 65 -3.81 10.76 26.92
CA SER A 65 -4.96 10.32 26.11
C SER A 65 -5.84 11.51 25.72
N LEU A 66 -6.32 11.48 24.47
CA LEU A 66 -7.26 12.47 23.99
C LEU A 66 -8.60 12.31 24.70
N ASP A 67 -9.24 13.43 25.04
CA ASP A 67 -10.62 13.45 25.53
C ASP A 67 -11.55 13.39 24.31
N VAL A 68 -12.03 12.17 24.00
CA VAL A 68 -12.86 11.89 22.83
C VAL A 68 -14.24 11.44 23.30
N PRO A 69 -15.34 12.03 22.80
CA PRO A 69 -16.70 11.59 23.12
C PRO A 69 -16.93 10.12 22.75
N GLU A 70 -17.86 9.47 23.45
CA GLU A 70 -18.24 8.08 23.18
C GLU A 70 -18.77 7.93 21.74
N GLY A 71 -18.19 6.99 20.98
CA GLY A 71 -18.46 6.81 19.55
C GLY A 71 -17.73 7.78 18.62
N GLY A 72 -16.93 8.71 19.16
CA GLY A 72 -16.02 9.56 18.40
C GLY A 72 -14.63 8.93 18.24
N GLY A 73 -13.84 9.48 17.31
CA GLY A 73 -12.43 9.12 17.15
C GLY A 73 -11.55 10.37 17.14
N GLY A 74 -10.35 10.25 17.73
CA GLY A 74 -9.37 11.33 17.78
C GLY A 74 -8.01 10.85 17.30
N ILE A 75 -7.34 11.68 16.50
CA ILE A 75 -5.94 11.48 16.13
C ILE A 75 -5.12 12.68 16.58
N SER A 76 -3.93 12.41 17.09
CA SER A 76 -2.87 13.41 17.25
C SER A 76 -1.88 13.26 16.10
N LEU A 77 -1.42 14.38 15.54
CA LEU A 77 -0.62 14.42 14.32
C LEU A 77 0.68 15.18 14.57
N GLU A 78 1.82 14.52 14.43
CA GLU A 78 3.14 15.17 14.42
C GLU A 78 3.92 14.68 13.20
N TYR A 79 4.30 15.61 12.32
CA TYR A 79 4.96 15.30 11.05
C TYR A 79 5.88 16.44 10.62
N GLU A 80 6.87 16.12 9.81
CA GLU A 80 7.67 17.10 9.08
C GLU A 80 7.00 17.45 7.75
N ASN A 81 7.02 18.74 7.39
CA ASN A 81 6.37 19.23 6.17
C ASN A 81 7.16 18.94 4.88
N THR A 82 8.27 18.21 4.99
CA THR A 82 9.18 17.91 3.88
C THR A 82 9.37 16.40 3.77
N VAL A 83 9.29 15.89 2.55
CA VAL A 83 9.53 14.49 2.20
C VAL A 83 10.63 14.46 1.15
N ASN A 84 11.63 13.62 1.34
CA ASN A 84 12.69 13.40 0.36
C ASN A 84 12.49 12.04 -0.30
N ILE A 85 12.46 11.99 -1.62
CA ILE A 85 12.32 10.75 -2.39
C ILE A 85 13.64 10.48 -3.09
N LYS A 86 14.12 9.24 -2.96
CA LYS A 86 15.23 8.73 -3.77
C LYS A 86 14.70 7.73 -4.77
N LEU A 87 14.86 8.01 -6.06
CA LEU A 87 14.36 7.16 -7.14
C LEU A 87 15.17 5.86 -7.26
N SER A 88 16.47 5.90 -6.97
CA SER A 88 17.40 4.77 -6.94
C SER A 88 16.99 3.71 -5.94
N ASP A 89 16.57 4.15 -4.75
CA ASP A 89 16.10 3.31 -3.66
C ASP A 89 14.58 3.07 -3.69
N LYS A 90 13.86 3.74 -4.61
CA LYS A 90 12.39 3.74 -4.71
C LYS A 90 11.72 3.99 -3.36
N THR A 91 12.23 4.95 -2.60
CA THR A 91 11.84 5.17 -1.20
C THR A 91 11.64 6.64 -0.89
N ALA A 92 10.56 6.95 -0.17
CA ALA A 92 10.32 8.23 0.46
C ALA A 92 10.84 8.23 1.91
N TYR A 93 11.49 9.32 2.30
CA TYR A 93 12.09 9.57 3.61
C TYR A 93 11.43 10.81 4.23
N PHE A 94 10.92 10.67 5.44
CA PHE A 94 10.19 11.70 6.16
C PHE A 94 10.21 11.42 7.67
N SER A 95 9.50 12.22 8.44
CA SER A 95 9.29 11.98 9.87
C SER A 95 7.80 12.10 10.15
N TYR A 96 7.22 10.99 10.61
CA TYR A 96 5.84 10.94 11.06
C TYR A 96 5.75 10.21 12.39
N LYS A 97 5.00 10.77 13.32
CA LYS A 97 4.70 10.13 14.61
C LYS A 97 3.19 9.99 14.75
N HIS A 98 2.78 8.82 15.21
CA HIS A 98 1.42 8.50 15.61
C HIS A 98 1.37 8.32 17.14
N PRO A 99 1.12 9.40 17.91
CA PRO A 99 1.16 9.34 19.36
C PRO A 99 0.24 8.27 19.95
N SER A 100 0.61 7.73 21.11
CA SER A 100 -0.16 6.74 21.86
C SER A 100 -1.51 7.28 22.36
N SER A 101 -1.66 8.60 22.39
CA SER A 101 -2.89 9.32 22.72
C SER A 101 -3.98 9.23 21.65
N SER A 102 -3.63 8.88 20.40
CA SER A 102 -4.60 8.66 19.32
C SER A 102 -5.48 7.44 19.60
N THR A 103 -6.75 7.50 19.19
CA THR A 103 -7.72 6.40 19.38
C THR A 103 -8.00 5.60 18.10
N GLN A 104 -7.42 6.01 16.98
CA GLN A 104 -7.64 5.39 15.66
C GLN A 104 -6.35 4.82 15.08
N ASP A 105 -6.50 3.76 14.29
CA ASP A 105 -5.45 3.28 13.40
C ASP A 105 -5.38 4.19 12.17
N ILE A 106 -4.22 4.25 11.51
CA ILE A 106 -4.05 5.13 10.34
C ILE A 106 -3.39 4.42 9.16
N VAL A 107 -3.59 5.00 7.98
CA VAL A 107 -2.80 4.76 6.77
C VAL A 107 -2.29 6.09 6.25
N LEU A 108 -1.02 6.15 5.90
CA LEU A 108 -0.37 7.31 5.32
C LEU A 108 -0.27 7.17 3.81
N CYS A 109 -0.59 8.23 3.09
CA CYS A 109 -0.39 8.32 1.65
C CYS A 109 0.39 9.59 1.31
N ILE A 110 1.40 9.46 0.45
CA ILE A 110 2.08 10.59 -0.19
C ILE A 110 1.51 10.73 -1.59
N GLU A 111 0.97 11.89 -1.91
CA GLU A 111 0.38 12.21 -3.19
C GLU A 111 1.11 13.38 -3.86
N VAL A 112 1.54 13.17 -5.10
CA VAL A 112 2.21 14.16 -5.95
C VAL A 112 1.41 14.29 -7.23
N ASN A 113 1.11 15.51 -7.66
CA ASN A 113 0.31 15.78 -8.87
C ASN A 113 -1.05 15.06 -8.92
N GLY A 114 -1.68 14.83 -7.77
CA GLY A 114 -2.96 14.13 -7.67
C GLY A 114 -2.88 12.61 -7.74
N GLU A 115 -1.68 12.02 -7.81
CA GLU A 115 -1.47 10.58 -7.78
C GLU A 115 -0.78 10.14 -6.48
N ILE A 116 -1.27 9.05 -5.88
CA ILE A 116 -0.63 8.45 -4.71
C ILE A 116 0.59 7.67 -5.19
N ILE A 117 1.76 8.13 -4.75
CA ILE A 117 3.05 7.56 -5.13
C ILE A 117 3.62 6.60 -4.06
N ALA A 118 3.14 6.70 -2.82
CA ALA A 118 3.54 5.83 -1.72
C ALA A 118 2.37 5.68 -0.73
N ARG A 119 2.17 4.47 -0.19
CA ARG A 119 1.10 4.16 0.76
C ARG A 119 1.58 3.17 1.82
N SER A 120 1.32 3.46 3.09
CA SER A 120 1.65 2.55 4.19
C SER A 120 0.68 1.38 4.32
N GLY A 121 1.09 0.37 5.07
CA GLY A 121 0.15 -0.51 5.77
C GLY A 121 -0.56 0.23 6.91
N THR A 122 -1.26 -0.53 7.75
CA THR A 122 -1.94 0.01 8.94
C THR A 122 -0.93 0.32 10.05
N ILE A 123 -0.95 1.55 10.56
CA ILE A 123 -0.09 2.02 11.64
C ILE A 123 -0.95 2.23 12.89
N LYS A 124 -0.59 1.55 13.98
CA LYS A 124 -1.28 1.66 15.27
C LYS A 124 -0.77 2.83 16.10
N PRO A 125 -1.58 3.42 16.99
CA PRO A 125 -1.11 4.40 17.97
C PRO A 125 0.15 3.94 18.72
N GLY A 126 1.04 4.88 19.06
CA GLY A 126 2.31 4.61 19.73
C GLY A 126 3.45 4.17 18.81
N ASN A 127 3.33 4.44 17.50
CA ASN A 127 4.37 4.13 16.52
C ASN A 127 4.77 5.36 15.71
N GLN A 128 5.92 5.29 15.05
CA GLN A 128 6.44 6.30 14.14
C GLN A 128 6.88 5.65 12.83
N LEU A 129 6.93 6.47 11.77
CA LEU A 129 7.36 6.03 10.45
C LEU A 129 8.35 7.06 9.88
N LYS A 130 9.46 6.55 9.33
CA LYS A 130 10.52 7.36 8.74
C LYS A 130 10.71 7.13 7.25
N THR A 131 10.27 5.99 6.77
CA THR A 131 10.44 5.59 5.39
C THR A 131 9.18 4.92 4.87
N LEU A 132 8.94 5.10 3.57
CA LEU A 132 7.87 4.42 2.88
C LEU A 132 8.32 4.07 1.46
N PRO A 133 8.24 2.80 1.03
CA PRO A 133 8.54 2.45 -0.34
C PRO A 133 7.54 3.12 -1.28
N LEU A 134 8.01 3.52 -2.46
CA LEU A 134 7.12 3.94 -3.54
C LEU A 134 6.29 2.75 -4.01
N LEU A 135 5.06 3.02 -4.44
CA LEU A 135 4.24 2.03 -5.13
C LEU A 135 4.89 1.66 -6.46
N GLU A 136 4.69 0.40 -6.89
CA GLU A 136 5.35 -0.15 -8.07
C GLU A 136 5.05 0.68 -9.33
N GLY A 137 6.11 1.21 -9.95
CA GLY A 137 6.05 1.97 -11.21
C GLY A 137 5.72 3.46 -11.04
N GLU A 138 5.56 3.94 -9.81
CA GLU A 138 5.34 5.38 -9.56
C GLU A 138 6.64 6.18 -9.64
N GLU A 139 7.80 5.53 -9.48
CA GLU A 139 9.12 6.15 -9.69
C GLU A 139 9.31 6.70 -11.12
N ASP A 140 8.73 6.04 -12.13
CA ASP A 140 8.86 6.42 -13.54
C ASP A 140 8.08 7.69 -13.89
N LYS A 141 7.17 8.12 -13.00
CA LYS A 141 6.34 9.33 -13.17
C LYS A 141 6.93 10.55 -12.48
N LEU A 142 7.90 10.34 -11.60
CA LEU A 142 8.57 11.39 -10.88
C LEU A 142 9.82 11.84 -11.65
N SER A 143 10.08 13.14 -11.60
CA SER A 143 11.29 13.74 -12.13
C SER A 143 12.08 14.36 -10.98
N GLU A 144 13.40 14.35 -11.07
CA GLU A 144 14.25 15.05 -10.10
C GLU A 144 13.82 16.53 -10.01
N GLY A 145 13.72 17.05 -8.79
CA GLY A 145 13.25 18.41 -8.55
C GLY A 145 12.38 18.52 -7.29
N THR A 146 11.67 19.65 -7.16
CA THR A 146 10.85 19.96 -5.99
C THR A 146 9.40 20.16 -6.38
N TYR A 147 8.49 19.49 -5.67
CA TYR A 147 7.04 19.60 -5.77
C TYR A 147 6.51 20.26 -4.50
N THR A 148 6.05 21.51 -4.60
CA THR A 148 5.66 22.32 -3.43
C THR A 148 4.18 22.21 -3.04
N ASP A 149 3.36 21.58 -3.88
CA ASP A 149 1.91 21.43 -3.67
C ASP A 149 1.49 19.95 -3.53
N ALA A 150 2.37 19.13 -2.98
CA ALA A 150 2.09 17.72 -2.70
C ALA A 150 1.21 17.57 -1.44
N ASN A 151 0.50 16.44 -1.37
CA ASN A 151 -0.41 16.12 -0.28
C ASN A 151 0.13 14.96 0.55
N PHE A 152 0.10 15.13 1.86
CA PHE A 152 0.32 14.08 2.85
C PHE A 152 -1.03 13.76 3.48
N ARG A 153 -1.61 12.62 3.09
CA ARG A 153 -2.94 12.19 3.57
C ARG A 153 -2.78 11.23 4.72
N VAL A 154 -3.54 11.49 5.78
CA VAL A 154 -3.70 10.59 6.92
C VAL A 154 -5.14 10.12 6.92
N LEU A 155 -5.30 8.85 6.58
CA LEU A 155 -6.59 8.16 6.56
C LEU A 155 -6.74 7.48 7.92
N SER A 156 -7.82 7.76 8.63
CA SER A 156 -8.06 7.19 9.96
C SER A 156 -9.10 6.09 9.89
N TYR A 157 -8.92 5.06 10.71
CA TYR A 157 -9.78 3.88 10.75
C TYR A 157 -10.09 3.50 12.18
N ASP A 158 -11.31 3.04 12.41
CA ASP A 158 -11.72 2.47 13.69
C ASP A 158 -10.94 1.15 13.94
N PRO A 159 -10.22 1.00 15.07
CA PRO A 159 -9.37 -0.17 15.32
C PRO A 159 -10.12 -1.50 15.48
N GLN A 160 -11.44 -1.46 15.75
CA GLN A 160 -12.24 -2.67 15.97
C GLN A 160 -12.87 -3.19 14.69
N SER A 161 -13.55 -2.32 13.96
CA SER A 161 -14.26 -2.63 12.71
C SER A 161 -13.35 -2.53 11.49
N GLY A 162 -12.27 -1.74 11.57
CA GLY A 162 -11.41 -1.39 10.45
C GLY A 162 -12.05 -0.38 9.49
N GLU A 163 -13.24 0.15 9.79
CA GLU A 163 -13.96 1.10 8.95
C GLU A 163 -13.23 2.45 8.92
N LYS A 164 -13.16 3.04 7.74
CA LYS A 164 -12.58 4.36 7.55
C LYS A 164 -13.46 5.44 8.20
N ALA A 165 -12.83 6.39 8.86
CA ALA A 165 -13.49 7.62 9.31
C ALA A 165 -14.01 8.44 8.11
N MET A 166 -15.09 9.19 8.32
CA MET A 166 -15.73 9.98 7.24
C MET A 166 -14.84 11.13 6.73
N VAL A 167 -13.87 11.58 7.52
CA VAL A 167 -13.04 12.75 7.22
C VAL A 167 -11.58 12.33 7.08
N ASP A 168 -10.99 12.70 5.96
CA ASP A 168 -9.55 12.57 5.73
C ASP A 168 -8.81 13.80 6.25
N THR A 169 -7.67 13.57 6.88
CA THR A 169 -6.75 14.66 7.19
C THR A 169 -5.76 14.81 6.03
N VAL A 170 -5.67 16.01 5.47
CA VAL A 170 -4.77 16.31 4.35
C VAL A 170 -3.88 17.48 4.73
N ALA A 171 -2.57 17.23 4.77
CA ALA A 171 -1.56 18.24 4.98
C ALA A 171 -0.85 18.56 3.66
N LYS A 172 -0.53 19.84 3.43
CA LYS A 172 0.35 20.25 2.34
C LYS A 172 1.80 20.04 2.73
N ILE A 173 2.56 19.44 1.84
CA ILE A 173 3.98 19.13 2.03
C ILE A 173 4.79 19.52 0.81
N THR A 174 6.08 19.72 1.03
CA THR A 174 7.08 19.83 -0.04
C THR A 174 7.74 18.47 -0.24
N VAL A 175 7.77 18.00 -1.49
CA VAL A 175 8.46 16.76 -1.87
C VAL A 175 9.68 17.13 -2.70
N THR A 176 10.87 16.72 -2.26
CA THR A 176 12.10 16.81 -3.03
C THR A 176 12.42 15.44 -3.59
N VAL A 177 12.62 15.33 -4.91
CA VAL A 177 12.95 14.09 -5.61
C VAL A 177 14.40 14.17 -6.08
N GLU A 178 15.18 13.17 -5.66
CA GLU A 178 16.58 12.98 -6.01
C GLU A 178 16.77 11.62 -6.71
N LYS A 179 17.86 11.50 -7.45
CA LYS A 179 18.26 10.27 -8.13
C LYS A 179 18.44 9.10 -7.18
#